data_AF-A0A7Y6AAN4-F1
#
_entry.id   AF-A0A7Y6AAN4-F1
#
_cell.length_a   1.000
_cell.length_b   1.000
_cell.length_c   1.000
_cell.angle_alpha   90.00
_cell.angle_beta   90.00
_cell.angle_gamma   90.00
#
_symmetry.space_group_name_H-M   'P 1'
#
loop_
_entity.id
_entity.type
_entity.pdbx_description
1 polymer ?
#
loop_
_entity_poly.entity_id
_entity_poly.type
_entity_poly.pdbx_seq_one_letter_code
_entity_poly.pdbx_strand_id
1 'polypeptide(L)'
;MSAPLVVNTRDGVCWTRRTVTRGGVALYAPESVKTCPNFVMATLAELAEHGIAGSTVVLPVPVGPGSQESPVEDDRAKAPWGRGEDGRPLLPMGAHWTDVPELVDRTVSGIQARLDQAQSGHWYDASVTETWRAPGTVRTNVDGYQRTVGQFTNMLPGDLDLVLHAHDDLSWCLDMIARLRVRVGEVERKYAFDTAVLRRERDRIRERVSEPFGCTHCGQAQRSHGRQYLSGVGMHAWERPTDAQVKDRMLARRAARMPLAADGITRRIAPVQALRDDEPEMGELEEWCTGCHTDHAPNECGYRPEAGDA
;
A
#
# COMPACT_ATOMS: atom_id res chain seq x y z
N MET A 1 18.42 35.07 3.82
CA MET A 1 19.52 34.28 3.21
C MET A 1 18.94 32.96 2.74
N SER A 2 19.24 32.52 1.52
CA SER A 2 18.75 31.23 1.01
C SER A 2 19.46 30.08 1.72
N ALA A 3 18.69 29.09 2.20
CA ALA A 3 19.27 27.89 2.83
C ALA A 3 20.09 27.08 1.80
N PRO A 4 21.22 26.45 2.18
CA PRO A 4 22.04 25.66 1.28
C PRO A 4 21.27 24.49 0.66
N LEU A 5 21.69 24.04 -0.53
CA LEU A 5 21.10 22.87 -1.20
C LEU A 5 21.72 21.57 -0.70
N VAL A 6 23.02 21.60 -0.39
CA VAL A 6 23.77 20.44 0.12
C VAL A 6 24.59 20.86 1.34
N VAL A 7 24.58 20.02 2.37
CA VAL A 7 25.32 20.20 3.62
C VAL A 7 26.10 18.93 3.90
N ASN A 8 27.41 19.04 4.11
CA ASN A 8 28.26 17.93 4.51
C ASN A 8 28.58 18.08 6.00
N THR A 9 28.29 17.05 6.79
CA THR A 9 28.62 17.01 8.22
C THR A 9 29.99 16.36 8.45
N ARG A 10 30.61 16.59 9.63
CA ARG A 10 31.96 16.10 9.96
C ARG A 10 32.08 14.59 10.03
N ASP A 11 30.97 13.90 10.26
CA ASP A 11 30.85 12.44 10.18
C ASP A 11 30.89 11.90 8.73
N GLY A 12 30.99 12.78 7.73
CA GLY A 12 31.11 12.41 6.32
C GLY A 12 29.78 12.19 5.62
N VAL A 13 28.64 12.46 6.27
CA VAL A 13 27.32 12.30 5.65
C VAL A 13 26.99 13.52 4.77
N CYS A 14 26.59 13.24 3.53
CA CYS A 14 26.07 14.23 2.59
C CYS A 14 24.55 14.37 2.78
N TRP A 15 24.10 15.57 3.12
CA TRP A 15 22.70 15.91 3.32
C TRP A 15 22.20 16.82 2.21
N THR A 16 21.09 16.44 1.58
CA THR A 16 20.47 17.20 0.48
C THR A 16 19.16 17.81 0.95
N ARG A 17 18.92 19.07 0.58
CA ARG A 17 17.68 19.77 0.92
C ARG A 17 16.52 19.12 0.17
N ARG A 18 15.54 18.58 0.90
CA ARG A 18 14.38 17.88 0.32
C ARG A 18 13.16 18.78 0.23
N THR A 19 12.93 19.62 1.22
CA THR A 19 11.76 20.51 1.26
C THR A 19 12.02 21.72 2.15
N VAL A 20 11.08 22.66 2.15
CA VAL A 20 11.06 23.84 3.00
C VAL A 20 9.69 23.90 3.68
N THR A 21 9.65 24.05 5.00
CA THR A 21 8.39 24.17 5.73
C THR A 21 7.69 25.48 5.38
N ARG A 22 6.39 25.60 5.71
CA ARG A 22 5.64 26.86 5.54
C ARG A 22 6.27 28.05 6.28
N GLY A 23 7.03 27.79 7.34
CA GLY A 23 7.79 28.79 8.09
C GLY A 23 9.17 29.13 7.49
N GLY A 24 9.51 28.61 6.30
CA GLY A 24 10.79 28.87 5.65
C GLY A 24 11.96 28.03 6.16
N VAL A 25 11.72 27.02 7.00
CA VAL A 25 12.78 26.16 7.54
C VAL A 25 13.11 25.07 6.53
N ALA A 26 14.35 25.02 6.05
CA ALA A 26 14.84 23.97 5.16
C ALA A 26 15.01 22.65 5.91
N LEU A 27 14.50 21.57 5.31
CA LEU A 27 14.61 20.21 5.81
C LEU A 27 15.50 19.39 4.87
N TYR A 28 16.45 18.66 5.46
CA TYR A 28 17.49 17.91 4.78
C TYR A 28 17.37 16.41 5.08
N ALA A 29 17.70 15.57 4.12
CA ALA A 29 17.84 14.13 4.31
C ALA A 29 19.16 13.64 3.71
N PRO A 30 19.73 12.51 4.20
CA PRO A 30 20.93 11.95 3.62
C PRO A 30 20.73 11.65 2.12
N GLU A 31 21.75 11.88 1.31
CA GLU A 31 21.71 11.70 -0.14
C GLU A 31 21.33 10.26 -0.54
N SER A 32 21.82 9.27 0.22
CA SER A 32 21.57 7.85 0.00
C SER A 32 20.11 7.42 0.18
N VAL A 33 19.29 8.25 0.84
CA VAL A 33 17.86 7.99 1.07
C VAL A 33 17.07 8.49 -0.14
N LYS A 34 16.77 7.57 -1.08
CA LYS A 34 16.09 7.88 -2.36
C LYS A 34 14.60 8.20 -2.20
N THR A 35 13.91 7.44 -1.36
CA THR A 35 12.51 7.67 -1.00
C THR A 35 12.51 8.39 0.33
N CYS A 36 11.87 9.55 0.42
CA CYS A 36 11.91 10.39 1.61
C CYS A 36 10.85 9.91 2.63
N PRO A 37 11.17 9.06 3.63
CA PRO A 37 10.23 8.84 4.72
C PRO A 37 10.07 10.16 5.47
N ASN A 38 8.84 10.49 5.84
CA ASN A 38 8.50 11.69 6.62
C ASN A 38 9.23 11.80 7.99
N PHE A 39 10.06 10.81 8.36
CA PHE A 39 10.67 10.65 9.67
C PHE A 39 12.21 10.78 9.69
N VAL A 40 12.87 11.01 8.55
CA VAL A 40 14.34 11.21 8.53
C VAL A 40 14.66 12.54 7.83
N MET A 41 14.24 13.63 8.45
CA MET A 41 14.63 14.97 8.03
C MET A 41 15.23 15.72 9.21
N ALA A 42 16.34 16.41 8.97
CA ALA A 42 17.00 17.29 9.93
C ALA A 42 16.93 18.74 9.44
N THR A 43 16.83 19.67 10.38
CA THR A 43 16.97 21.10 10.15
C THR A 43 18.45 21.49 10.07
N LEU A 44 18.75 22.65 9.51
CA LEU A 44 20.13 23.15 9.45
C LEU A 44 20.73 23.35 10.86
N ALA A 45 19.91 23.68 11.86
CA ALA A 45 20.34 23.84 13.25
C ALA A 45 20.78 22.50 13.85
N GLU A 46 19.99 21.43 13.64
CA GLU A 46 20.35 20.08 14.07
C GLU A 46 21.62 19.59 13.34
N LEU A 47 21.76 19.84 12.04
CA LEU A 47 23.00 19.50 11.31
C LEU A 47 24.22 20.27 11.83
N ALA A 48 24.04 21.49 12.34
CA ALA A 48 25.13 22.25 12.94
C ALA A 48 25.66 21.61 14.24
N GLU A 49 24.81 20.93 15.00
CA GLU A 49 25.20 20.17 16.20
C GLU A 49 26.12 18.98 15.86
N HIS A 50 25.95 18.38 14.69
CA HIS A 50 26.85 17.35 14.14
C HIS A 50 28.14 17.93 13.51
N GLY A 51 28.26 19.25 13.47
CA GLY A 51 29.38 19.97 12.86
C GLY A 51 29.32 19.98 11.35
N ILE A 52 29.04 21.14 10.75
CA ILE A 52 29.05 21.33 9.30
C ILE A 52 30.51 21.42 8.83
N ALA A 53 30.93 20.47 8.00
CA ALA A 53 32.24 20.48 7.34
C ALA A 53 32.23 21.37 6.08
N GLY A 54 31.08 21.51 5.42
CA GLY A 54 30.91 22.42 4.29
C GLY A 54 29.46 22.51 3.84
N SER A 55 29.09 23.57 3.12
CA SER A 55 27.77 23.72 2.50
C SER A 55 27.89 24.39 1.15
N THR A 56 26.99 24.05 0.23
CA THR A 56 26.88 24.72 -1.07
C THR A 56 25.45 25.17 -1.35
N VAL A 57 25.33 26.37 -1.91
CA VAL A 57 24.05 26.97 -2.34
C VAL A 57 23.74 26.64 -3.80
N VAL A 58 24.74 26.20 -4.57
CA VAL A 58 24.62 25.89 -6.00
C VAL A 58 25.11 24.47 -6.23
N LEU A 59 24.27 23.63 -6.82
CA LEU A 59 24.71 22.30 -7.27
C LEU A 59 25.71 22.50 -8.42
N PRO A 60 26.87 21.81 -8.42
CA PRO A 60 27.71 21.78 -9.60
C PRO A 60 26.87 21.26 -10.77
N VAL A 61 26.72 22.08 -11.81
CA VAL A 61 25.99 21.69 -13.01
C VAL A 61 26.74 20.51 -13.62
N PRO A 62 26.12 19.32 -13.75
CA PRO A 62 26.79 18.21 -14.41
C PRO A 62 27.00 18.60 -15.88
N VAL A 63 28.26 18.71 -16.30
CA VAL A 63 28.61 18.75 -17.72
C VAL A 63 28.44 17.33 -18.25
N GLY A 64 27.21 17.00 -18.65
CA GLY A 64 26.88 15.69 -19.21
C GLY A 64 27.27 15.58 -20.69
N PRO A 65 27.74 14.41 -21.16
CA PRO A 65 27.78 14.09 -22.59
C PRO A 65 26.35 13.98 -23.15
N GLY A 66 26.19 14.30 -24.44
CA GLY A 66 24.91 14.51 -25.11
C GLY A 66 23.87 13.41 -24.93
N SER A 67 22.61 13.85 -24.88
CA SER A 67 21.38 13.08 -24.70
C SER A 67 21.31 11.86 -25.63
N GLN A 68 21.23 10.65 -25.05
CA GLN A 68 20.62 9.51 -25.71
C GLN A 68 19.19 9.36 -25.17
N GLU A 69 18.22 9.46 -26.07
CA GLU A 69 16.81 9.17 -25.79
C GLU A 69 16.68 7.68 -25.47
N SER A 70 16.23 7.37 -24.24
CA SER A 70 15.91 6.00 -23.83
C SER A 70 14.46 5.64 -24.21
N PRO A 71 14.21 4.48 -24.83
CA PRO A 71 12.90 4.06 -25.34
C PRO A 71 11.99 3.49 -24.23
N VAL A 72 11.59 4.33 -23.26
CA VAL A 72 10.79 3.89 -22.10
C VAL A 72 9.29 4.24 -22.26
N GLU A 73 8.91 5.03 -23.26
CA GLU A 73 7.49 5.41 -23.46
C GLU A 73 6.62 4.33 -24.12
N ASP A 74 7.19 3.40 -24.91
CA ASP A 74 6.42 2.36 -25.60
C ASP A 74 5.88 1.26 -24.67
N ASP A 75 6.47 1.06 -23.49
CA ASP A 75 5.97 0.06 -22.52
C ASP A 75 4.86 0.58 -21.60
N ARG A 76 4.51 1.88 -21.69
CA ARG A 76 3.46 2.50 -20.88
C ARG A 76 2.03 2.10 -21.34
N ALA A 77 1.89 1.48 -22.51
CA ALA A 77 0.62 1.18 -23.16
C ALA A 77 0.05 -0.25 -22.93
N LYS A 78 0.71 -1.13 -22.15
CA LYS A 78 0.37 -2.57 -22.10
C LYS A 78 -0.45 -3.04 -20.89
N ALA A 79 -1.13 -2.15 -20.16
CA ALA A 79 -2.08 -2.60 -19.12
C ALA A 79 -3.46 -2.89 -19.78
N PRO A 80 -4.04 -4.10 -19.62
CA PRO A 80 -5.26 -4.50 -20.34
C PRO A 80 -6.52 -3.65 -20.04
N TRP A 81 -6.47 -2.78 -19.03
CA TRP A 81 -7.59 -1.95 -18.57
C TRP A 81 -7.36 -0.45 -18.78
N GLY A 82 -6.26 -0.03 -19.42
CA GLY A 82 -5.90 1.38 -19.51
C GLY A 82 -5.59 2.03 -18.14
N ARG A 83 -5.17 3.29 -18.16
CA ARG A 83 -5.01 4.12 -16.95
C ARG A 83 -5.80 5.42 -17.14
N GLY A 84 -6.43 5.90 -16.07
CA GLY A 84 -7.05 7.22 -16.04
C GLY A 84 -6.01 8.34 -16.11
N GLU A 85 -6.47 9.58 -16.24
CA GLU A 85 -5.61 10.78 -16.29
C GLU A 85 -4.70 10.94 -15.07
N ASP A 86 -5.10 10.39 -13.92
CA ASP A 86 -4.33 10.35 -12.67
C ASP A 86 -3.30 9.21 -12.59
N GLY A 87 -3.19 8.40 -13.66
CA GLY A 87 -2.28 7.27 -13.75
C GLY A 87 -2.74 6.02 -13.00
N ARG A 88 -3.95 5.97 -12.45
CA ARG A 88 -4.48 4.75 -11.80
C ARG A 88 -5.09 3.80 -12.83
N PRO A 89 -5.02 2.46 -12.62
CA PRO A 89 -5.74 1.50 -13.46
C PRO A 89 -7.25 1.79 -13.43
N LEU A 90 -7.92 1.76 -14.58
CA LEU A 90 -9.38 1.81 -14.61
C LEU A 90 -9.94 0.49 -14.07
N LEU A 91 -10.86 0.57 -13.11
CA LEU A 91 -11.54 -0.60 -12.55
C LEU A 91 -12.75 -0.99 -13.45
N PRO A 92 -13.20 -2.26 -13.42
CA PRO A 92 -14.44 -2.65 -14.10
C PRO A 92 -15.62 -1.80 -13.62
N MET A 93 -16.59 -1.55 -14.50
CA MET A 93 -17.76 -0.75 -14.19
C MET A 93 -18.51 -1.33 -12.95
N GLY A 94 -18.66 -0.52 -11.91
CA GLY A 94 -19.29 -0.91 -10.63
C GLY A 94 -18.37 -1.50 -9.55
N ALA A 95 -17.06 -1.63 -9.80
CA ALA A 95 -16.09 -2.07 -8.80
C ALA A 95 -15.55 -0.90 -7.96
N HIS A 96 -15.54 -1.05 -6.63
CA HIS A 96 -14.94 -0.07 -5.72
C HIS A 96 -13.49 -0.45 -5.36
N TRP A 97 -12.66 0.52 -4.96
CA TRP A 97 -11.26 0.29 -4.59
C TRP A 97 -11.05 -0.70 -3.42
N THR A 98 -12.07 -0.90 -2.58
CA THR A 98 -12.07 -1.93 -1.52
C THR A 98 -12.21 -3.34 -2.06
N ASP A 99 -12.71 -3.48 -3.28
CA ASP A 99 -12.95 -4.76 -3.94
C ASP A 99 -11.72 -5.20 -4.73
N VAL A 100 -10.71 -4.33 -4.83
CA VAL A 100 -9.45 -4.60 -5.56
C VAL A 100 -8.73 -5.85 -5.05
N PRO A 101 -8.62 -6.13 -3.73
CA PRO A 101 -8.06 -7.39 -3.27
C PRO A 101 -8.87 -8.59 -3.78
N GLU A 102 -10.20 -8.55 -3.70
CA GLU A 102 -11.07 -9.64 -4.14
C GLU A 102 -11.07 -9.82 -5.67
N LEU A 103 -10.99 -8.72 -6.43
CA LEU A 103 -10.88 -8.73 -7.89
C LEU A 103 -9.52 -9.25 -8.35
N VAL A 104 -8.44 -8.82 -7.71
CA VAL A 104 -7.10 -9.35 -7.95
C VAL A 104 -7.08 -10.84 -7.60
N ASP A 105 -7.65 -11.24 -6.46
CA ASP A 105 -7.71 -12.65 -6.06
C ASP A 105 -8.55 -13.49 -7.01
N ARG A 106 -9.69 -12.98 -7.49
CA ARG A 106 -10.55 -13.64 -8.50
C ARG A 106 -9.84 -13.77 -9.84
N THR A 107 -9.22 -12.69 -10.33
CA THR A 107 -8.50 -12.70 -11.61
C THR A 107 -7.27 -13.60 -11.54
N VAL A 108 -6.50 -13.54 -10.45
CA VAL A 108 -5.35 -14.44 -10.22
C VAL A 108 -5.82 -15.88 -10.13
N SER A 109 -6.93 -16.16 -9.45
CA SER A 109 -7.50 -17.52 -9.37
C SER A 109 -7.98 -18.00 -10.75
N GLY A 110 -8.57 -17.12 -11.56
CA GLY A 110 -8.97 -17.45 -12.93
C GLY A 110 -7.78 -17.71 -13.86
N ILE A 111 -6.71 -16.92 -13.74
CA ILE A 111 -5.46 -17.14 -14.45
C ILE A 111 -4.81 -18.45 -13.99
N GLN A 112 -4.70 -18.68 -12.68
CA GLN A 112 -4.15 -19.89 -12.11
C GLN A 112 -4.95 -21.12 -12.52
N ALA A 113 -6.29 -21.07 -12.52
CA ALA A 113 -7.13 -22.18 -12.98
C ALA A 113 -6.90 -22.48 -14.48
N ARG A 114 -6.73 -21.45 -15.32
CA ARG A 114 -6.36 -21.63 -16.74
C ARG A 114 -4.97 -22.23 -16.89
N LEU A 115 -4.02 -21.83 -16.05
CA LEU A 115 -2.68 -22.42 -16.02
C LEU A 115 -2.70 -23.86 -15.51
N ASP A 116 -3.41 -24.17 -14.43
CA ASP A 116 -3.50 -25.52 -13.85
C ASP A 116 -4.18 -26.47 -14.86
N GLN A 117 -5.19 -25.98 -15.57
CA GLN A 117 -5.81 -26.69 -16.69
C GLN A 117 -4.81 -26.93 -17.83
N ALA A 118 -3.87 -26.00 -18.05
CA ALA A 118 -2.78 -26.18 -19.02
C ALA A 118 -1.60 -27.02 -18.48
N GLN A 119 -1.35 -27.04 -17.16
CA GLN A 119 -0.21 -27.67 -16.49
C GLN A 119 -0.48 -29.10 -16.00
N SER A 120 -1.75 -29.57 -15.99
CA SER A 120 -2.07 -30.96 -15.63
C SER A 120 -1.47 -31.97 -16.63
N GLY A 121 -0.18 -32.25 -16.43
CA GLY A 121 0.60 -33.27 -17.14
C GLY A 121 0.98 -32.92 -18.58
N HIS A 122 1.11 -31.64 -18.97
CA HIS A 122 1.29 -31.31 -20.39
C HIS A 122 2.53 -30.48 -20.76
N TRP A 123 3.60 -31.18 -21.15
CA TRP A 123 4.77 -30.59 -21.82
C TRP A 123 4.53 -30.51 -23.33
N TYR A 124 4.65 -29.31 -23.89
CA TYR A 124 4.61 -29.06 -25.33
C TYR A 124 5.99 -29.39 -25.91
N ASP A 125 6.14 -30.56 -26.55
CA ASP A 125 7.35 -30.88 -27.31
C ASP A 125 7.25 -30.25 -28.70
N ALA A 126 7.68 -28.99 -28.81
CA ALA A 126 7.86 -28.32 -30.09
C ALA A 126 9.17 -28.78 -30.75
N SER A 127 9.30 -30.07 -31.05
CA SER A 127 10.42 -30.58 -31.83
C SER A 127 10.29 -30.08 -33.28
N VAL A 128 10.88 -28.93 -33.60
CA VAL A 128 10.96 -28.39 -34.97
C VAL A 128 11.82 -29.28 -35.90
N THR A 129 12.48 -30.30 -35.35
CA THR A 129 13.51 -31.10 -36.01
C THR A 129 13.08 -32.49 -36.44
N GLU A 130 11.87 -32.95 -36.10
CA GLU A 130 11.40 -34.29 -36.50
C GLU A 130 10.62 -34.26 -37.82
N THR A 131 11.31 -34.57 -38.91
CA THR A 131 10.85 -34.53 -40.31
C THR A 131 9.67 -35.46 -40.64
N TRP A 132 9.25 -36.32 -39.72
CA TRP A 132 8.10 -37.23 -39.90
C TRP A 132 6.80 -36.72 -39.27
N ARG A 133 6.76 -35.50 -38.70
CA ARG A 133 5.55 -34.95 -38.06
C ARG A 133 4.84 -33.92 -38.94
N ALA A 134 3.50 -33.88 -38.87
CA ALA A 134 2.71 -32.82 -39.49
C ALA A 134 2.91 -31.50 -38.70
N PRO A 135 3.36 -30.40 -39.35
CA PRO A 135 3.58 -29.12 -38.67
C PRO A 135 2.31 -28.60 -37.99
N GLY A 136 2.46 -27.96 -36.82
CA GLY A 136 1.35 -27.36 -36.06
C GLY A 136 0.66 -28.30 -35.05
N THR A 137 1.16 -29.51 -34.82
CA THR A 137 0.55 -30.44 -33.86
C THR A 137 1.18 -30.28 -32.48
N VAL A 138 0.41 -29.78 -31.51
CA VAL A 138 0.84 -29.74 -30.11
C VAL A 138 0.51 -31.07 -29.47
N ARG A 139 1.55 -31.73 -28.96
CA ARG A 139 1.41 -32.92 -28.14
C ARG A 139 1.86 -32.65 -26.72
N THR A 140 1.16 -33.32 -25.83
CA THR A 140 1.47 -33.42 -24.43
C THR A 140 2.00 -34.82 -24.10
N ASN A 141 2.89 -34.92 -23.12
CA ASN A 141 3.26 -36.20 -22.51
C ASN A 141 2.65 -36.33 -21.10
N VAL A 142 1.64 -37.18 -20.96
CA VAL A 142 0.97 -37.51 -19.70
C VAL A 142 1.32 -38.95 -19.34
N ASP A 143 1.98 -39.17 -18.20
CA ASP A 143 2.31 -40.50 -17.67
C ASP A 143 3.06 -41.41 -18.67
N GLY A 144 3.93 -40.84 -19.51
CA GLY A 144 4.72 -41.58 -20.51
C GLY A 144 3.98 -41.83 -21.82
N TYR A 145 2.74 -41.37 -21.96
CA TYR A 145 1.96 -41.45 -23.20
C TYR A 145 1.83 -40.08 -23.86
N GLN A 146 2.23 -40.00 -25.13
CA GLN A 146 2.02 -38.81 -25.95
C GLN A 146 0.56 -38.73 -26.41
N ARG A 147 -0.13 -37.63 -26.12
CA ARG A 147 -1.46 -37.31 -26.64
C ARG A 147 -1.41 -36.01 -27.44
N THR A 148 -2.20 -35.92 -28.50
CA THR A 148 -2.39 -34.66 -29.23
C THR A 148 -3.42 -33.81 -28.49
N VAL A 149 -3.02 -32.63 -28.03
CA VAL A 149 -3.90 -31.69 -27.30
C VAL A 149 -4.64 -30.77 -28.28
N GLY A 150 -4.01 -30.46 -29.40
CA GLY A 150 -4.58 -29.61 -30.42
C GLY A 150 -3.76 -29.61 -31.69
N GLN A 151 -4.43 -29.32 -32.79
CA GLN A 151 -3.79 -29.01 -34.06
C GLN A 151 -3.99 -27.52 -34.29
N PHE A 152 -2.90 -26.77 -34.22
CA PHE A 152 -2.88 -25.39 -34.66
C PHE A 152 -2.55 -25.39 -36.15
N THR A 153 -3.59 -25.46 -36.97
CA THR A 153 -3.43 -25.22 -38.40
C THR A 153 -3.21 -23.72 -38.59
N ASN A 154 -2.13 -23.35 -39.28
CA ASN A 154 -1.77 -21.98 -39.70
C ASN A 154 -1.09 -21.04 -38.69
N MET A 155 -0.46 -21.52 -37.60
CA MET A 155 0.47 -20.66 -36.85
C MET A 155 1.85 -20.66 -37.49
N LEU A 156 2.41 -19.46 -37.72
CA LEU A 156 3.80 -19.30 -38.13
C LEU A 156 4.70 -19.62 -36.92
N PRO A 157 5.94 -20.09 -37.13
CA PRO A 157 6.89 -20.33 -36.04
C PRO A 157 7.05 -19.14 -35.07
N GLY A 158 6.91 -17.90 -35.55
CA GLY A 158 6.92 -16.69 -34.71
C GLY A 158 5.74 -16.54 -33.76
N ASP A 159 4.59 -17.15 -34.07
CA ASP A 159 3.40 -17.11 -33.21
C ASP A 159 3.56 -18.04 -31.99
N LEU A 160 4.31 -19.13 -32.14
CA LEU A 160 4.60 -20.07 -31.04
C LEU A 160 5.56 -19.45 -30.00
N ASP A 161 6.60 -18.75 -30.46
CA ASP A 161 7.51 -18.00 -29.58
C ASP A 161 6.76 -16.93 -28.77
N LEU A 162 5.81 -16.24 -29.40
CA LEU A 162 4.95 -15.25 -28.74
C LEU A 162 4.09 -15.88 -27.63
N VAL A 163 3.51 -17.06 -27.87
CA VAL A 163 2.72 -17.79 -26.87
C VAL A 163 3.57 -18.28 -25.70
N LEU A 164 4.77 -18.79 -25.98
CA LEU A 164 5.70 -19.23 -24.94
C LEU A 164 6.21 -18.05 -24.09
N HIS A 165 6.54 -16.92 -24.72
CA HIS A 165 6.92 -15.69 -23.99
C HIS A 165 5.75 -15.15 -23.16
N ALA A 166 4.53 -15.18 -23.68
CA ALA A 166 3.35 -14.78 -22.91
C ALA A 166 3.12 -15.68 -21.69
N HIS A 167 3.44 -16.99 -21.79
CA HIS A 167 3.38 -17.91 -20.66
C HIS A 167 4.46 -17.62 -19.60
N ASP A 168 5.68 -17.33 -20.02
CA ASP A 168 6.78 -16.97 -19.10
C ASP A 168 6.52 -15.64 -18.39
N ASP A 169 6.03 -14.63 -19.10
CA ASP A 169 5.63 -13.33 -18.54
C ASP A 169 4.49 -13.50 -17.52
N LEU A 170 3.51 -14.33 -17.83
CA LEU A 170 2.38 -14.61 -16.94
C LEU A 170 2.84 -15.40 -15.70
N SER A 171 3.74 -16.36 -15.85
CA SER A 171 4.36 -17.08 -14.73
C SER A 171 5.14 -16.14 -13.80
N TRP A 172 5.91 -15.20 -14.38
CA TRP A 172 6.63 -14.17 -13.62
C TRP A 172 5.67 -13.22 -12.88
N CYS A 173 4.58 -12.81 -13.52
CA CYS A 173 3.56 -11.96 -12.89
C CYS A 173 2.91 -12.66 -11.68
N LEU A 174 2.62 -13.95 -11.78
CA LEU A 174 2.06 -14.72 -10.67
C LEU A 174 3.05 -14.88 -9.52
N ASP A 175 4.33 -15.14 -9.79
CA ASP A 175 5.37 -15.15 -8.76
C ASP A 175 5.49 -13.77 -8.06
N MET A 176 5.46 -12.68 -8.83
CA MET A 176 5.45 -11.33 -8.27
C MET A 176 4.23 -11.08 -7.38
N ILE A 177 3.04 -11.49 -7.80
CA ILE A 177 1.81 -11.38 -6.99
C ILE A 177 1.92 -12.20 -5.71
N ALA A 178 2.44 -13.43 -5.78
CA ALA A 178 2.66 -14.26 -4.61
C ALA A 178 3.63 -13.59 -3.62
N ARG A 179 4.74 -13.03 -4.09
CA ARG A 179 5.68 -12.26 -3.25
C ARG A 179 5.03 -11.03 -2.62
N LEU A 180 4.21 -10.29 -3.37
CA LEU A 180 3.49 -9.13 -2.85
C LEU A 180 2.49 -9.52 -1.76
N ARG A 181 1.73 -10.62 -1.95
CA ARG A 181 0.82 -11.15 -0.92
C ARG A 181 1.55 -11.51 0.37
N VAL A 182 2.73 -12.14 0.29
CA VAL A 182 3.55 -12.44 1.47
C VAL A 182 3.93 -11.14 2.21
N ARG A 183 4.39 -10.12 1.48
CA ARG A 183 4.76 -8.82 2.05
C ARG A 183 3.58 -8.10 2.69
N VAL A 184 2.39 -8.16 2.09
CA VAL A 184 1.15 -7.62 2.69
C VAL A 184 0.86 -8.32 4.01
N GLY A 185 0.92 -9.66 4.04
CA GLY A 185 0.71 -10.42 5.27
C GLY A 185 1.73 -10.12 6.38
N GLU A 186 2.99 -9.81 6.03
CA GLU A 186 4.00 -9.35 7.00
C GLU A 186 3.65 -7.97 7.60
N VAL A 187 3.22 -7.04 6.75
CA VAL A 187 2.81 -5.69 7.18
C VAL A 187 1.58 -5.76 8.08
N GLU A 188 0.59 -6.59 7.73
CA GLU A 188 -0.60 -6.81 8.53
C GLU A 188 -0.28 -7.42 9.90
N ARG A 189 0.59 -8.44 9.96
CA ARG A 189 1.06 -9.03 11.23
C ARG A 189 1.77 -8.00 12.10
N LYS A 190 2.63 -7.17 11.50
CA LYS A 190 3.32 -6.09 12.22
C LYS A 190 2.32 -5.07 12.77
N TYR A 191 1.36 -4.64 11.95
CA TYR A 191 0.34 -3.68 12.37
C TYR A 191 -0.55 -4.23 13.50
N ALA A 192 -0.94 -5.51 13.42
CA ALA A 192 -1.69 -6.19 14.46
C ALA A 192 -0.89 -6.28 15.79
N PHE A 193 0.40 -6.60 15.71
CA PHE A 193 1.29 -6.62 16.86
C PHE A 193 1.42 -5.24 17.52
N ASP A 194 1.72 -4.21 16.74
CA ASP A 194 1.87 -2.83 17.23
C ASP A 194 0.56 -2.34 17.88
N THR A 195 -0.58 -2.64 17.27
CA THR A 195 -1.91 -2.32 17.82
C THR A 195 -2.14 -3.03 19.17
N ALA A 196 -1.75 -4.29 19.29
CA ALA A 196 -1.86 -5.03 20.55
C ALA A 196 -0.94 -4.46 21.64
N VAL A 197 0.29 -4.06 21.29
CA VAL A 197 1.23 -3.39 22.21
C VAL A 197 0.65 -2.07 22.70
N LEU A 198 0.14 -1.23 21.81
CA LEU A 198 -0.48 0.05 22.17
C LEU A 198 -1.70 -0.13 23.07
N ARG A 199 -2.53 -1.16 22.83
CA ARG A 199 -3.66 -1.50 23.72
C ARG A 199 -3.16 -1.88 25.12
N ARG A 200 -2.16 -2.76 25.24
CA ARG A 200 -1.58 -3.15 26.54
C ARG A 200 -0.97 -1.95 27.26
N GLU A 201 -0.26 -1.08 26.55
CA GLU A 201 0.34 0.09 27.17
C GLU A 201 -0.72 1.09 27.64
N ARG A 202 -1.77 1.32 26.85
CA ARG A 202 -2.93 2.10 27.28
C ARG A 202 -3.58 1.51 28.53
N ASP A 203 -3.74 0.19 28.59
CA ASP A 203 -4.37 -0.47 29.74
C ASP A 203 -3.47 -0.40 30.99
N ARG A 204 -2.14 -0.53 30.83
CA ARG A 204 -1.16 -0.24 31.90
C ARG A 204 -1.21 1.21 32.36
N ILE A 205 -1.34 2.18 31.45
CA ILE A 205 -1.51 3.59 31.81
C ILE A 205 -2.81 3.75 32.60
N ARG A 206 -3.92 3.14 32.17
CA ARG A 206 -5.19 3.16 32.90
C ARG A 206 -5.07 2.56 34.31
N GLU A 207 -4.29 1.50 34.46
CA GLU A 207 -4.00 0.87 35.75
C GLU A 207 -3.09 1.74 36.63
N ARG A 208 -2.08 2.41 36.03
CA ARG A 208 -1.14 3.30 36.74
C ARG A 208 -1.72 4.64 37.12
N VAL A 209 -2.74 5.13 36.41
CA VAL A 209 -3.40 6.39 36.77
C VAL A 209 -4.18 6.15 38.06
N SER A 210 -3.48 6.41 39.17
CA SER A 210 -3.94 6.21 40.54
C SER A 210 -5.35 6.77 40.72
N GLU A 211 -6.13 6.15 41.60
CA GLU A 211 -7.41 6.74 42.00
C GLU A 211 -7.16 8.20 42.43
N PRO A 212 -7.99 9.16 41.98
CA PRO A 212 -7.74 10.58 42.27
C PRO A 212 -7.50 10.85 43.75
N PHE A 213 -8.24 10.12 44.59
CA PHE A 213 -8.23 10.22 46.05
C PHE A 213 -7.39 9.14 46.74
N GLY A 214 -6.57 8.40 45.99
CA GLY A 214 -5.65 7.42 46.55
C GLY A 214 -4.54 8.09 47.38
N CYS A 215 -3.86 7.31 48.22
CA CYS A 215 -2.80 7.79 49.12
C CYS A 215 -1.78 8.72 48.41
N THR A 216 -1.27 9.72 49.12
CA THR A 216 -0.21 10.64 48.66
C THR A 216 1.01 9.89 48.11
N HIS A 217 1.39 8.78 48.76
CA HIS A 217 2.65 8.08 48.50
C HIS A 217 2.52 6.96 47.46
N CYS A 218 1.52 6.10 47.60
CA CYS A 218 1.37 4.90 46.77
C CYS A 218 0.16 4.94 45.82
N GLY A 219 -0.73 5.95 45.92
CA GLY A 219 -1.90 6.08 45.06
C GLY A 219 -3.05 5.08 45.29
N GLN A 220 -2.97 4.21 46.31
CA GLN A 220 -4.03 3.24 46.62
C GLN A 220 -5.23 3.84 47.38
N ALA A 221 -6.41 3.27 47.18
CA ALA A 221 -7.65 3.66 47.84
C ALA A 221 -7.56 3.57 49.37
N GLN A 222 -8.24 4.50 50.08
CA GLN A 222 -8.26 4.52 51.55
C GLN A 222 -8.75 3.21 52.17
N ARG A 223 -9.72 2.55 51.54
CA ARG A 223 -10.38 1.35 52.07
C ARG A 223 -9.48 0.11 52.08
N SER A 224 -8.50 0.02 51.18
CA SER A 224 -7.65 -1.17 51.00
C SER A 224 -6.18 -0.94 51.38
N HIS A 225 -5.79 0.28 51.75
CA HIS A 225 -4.39 0.65 51.92
C HIS A 225 -3.70 -0.06 53.11
N GLY A 226 -4.31 -0.07 54.30
CA GLY A 226 -3.65 -0.55 55.52
C GLY A 226 -2.33 0.20 55.81
N ARG A 227 -1.25 -0.53 56.11
CA ARG A 227 0.12 0.00 56.15
C ARG A 227 0.95 -0.69 55.08
N GLN A 228 1.66 0.07 54.26
CA GLN A 228 2.47 -0.47 53.16
C GLN A 228 3.88 0.07 53.19
N TYR A 229 4.81 -0.77 52.73
CA TYR A 229 6.20 -0.38 52.51
C TYR A 229 6.37 0.11 51.07
N LEU A 230 6.88 1.34 50.90
CA LEU A 230 7.27 1.86 49.60
C LEU A 230 8.75 2.29 49.68
N SER A 231 9.55 1.83 48.72
CA SER A 231 10.97 2.21 48.65
C SER A 231 11.12 3.74 48.62
N GLY A 232 11.92 4.29 49.53
CA GLY A 232 12.16 5.74 49.67
C GLY A 232 11.26 6.47 50.66
N VAL A 233 10.04 5.98 50.91
CA VAL A 233 9.10 6.54 51.91
C VAL A 233 9.09 5.73 53.20
N GLY A 234 9.43 4.43 53.10
CA GLY A 234 9.36 3.49 54.21
C GLY A 234 7.94 2.98 54.45
N MET A 235 7.71 2.47 55.68
CA MET A 235 6.38 2.07 56.13
C MET A 235 5.50 3.30 56.32
N HIS A 236 4.45 3.44 55.52
CA HIS A 236 3.49 4.54 55.65
C HIS A 236 2.06 4.05 55.84
N ALA A 237 1.26 4.85 56.55
CA ALA A 237 -0.18 4.70 56.61
C ALA A 237 -0.82 5.48 55.46
N TRP A 238 -2.12 5.30 55.26
CA TRP A 238 -2.84 6.10 54.26
C TRP A 238 -2.76 7.58 54.64
N GLU A 239 -2.28 8.40 53.70
CA GLU A 239 -2.25 9.85 53.83
C GLU A 239 -3.07 10.46 52.69
N ARG A 240 -3.96 11.41 53.04
CA ARG A 240 -4.85 12.05 52.09
C ARG A 240 -4.02 12.85 51.07
N PRO A 241 -4.24 12.67 49.75
CA PRO A 241 -3.57 13.47 48.74
C PRO A 241 -3.95 14.95 48.87
N THR A 242 -3.00 15.82 48.60
CA THR A 242 -3.24 17.28 48.53
C THR A 242 -4.17 17.60 47.36
N ASP A 243 -4.90 18.72 47.44
CA ASP A 243 -5.81 19.14 46.36
C ASP A 243 -5.08 19.36 45.03
N ALA A 244 -3.81 19.79 45.08
CA ALA A 244 -2.95 19.89 43.90
C ALA A 244 -2.69 18.51 43.26
N GLN A 245 -2.36 17.50 44.07
CA GLN A 245 -2.17 16.13 43.58
C GLN A 245 -3.47 15.52 43.03
N VAL A 246 -4.61 15.78 43.69
CA VAL A 246 -5.93 15.35 43.20
C VAL A 246 -6.22 15.99 41.84
N LYS A 247 -5.98 17.30 41.70
CA LYS A 247 -6.15 18.04 40.45
C LYS A 247 -5.28 17.46 39.33
N ASP A 248 -4.00 17.22 39.59
CA ASP A 248 -3.08 16.65 38.60
C ASP A 248 -3.49 15.25 38.16
N ARG A 249 -3.90 14.40 39.10
CA ARG A 249 -4.44 13.06 38.80
C ARG A 249 -5.72 13.14 37.96
N MET A 250 -6.63 14.06 38.27
CA MET A 250 -7.85 14.27 37.47
C MET A 250 -7.54 14.78 36.06
N LEU A 251 -6.56 15.67 35.91
CA LEU A 251 -6.10 16.14 34.59
C LEU A 251 -5.46 15.00 33.79
N ALA A 252 -4.63 14.17 34.42
CA ALA A 252 -4.07 12.97 33.79
C ALA A 252 -5.17 11.98 33.35
N ARG A 253 -6.20 11.77 34.19
CA ARG A 253 -7.38 10.96 33.82
C ARG A 253 -8.14 11.57 32.65
N ARG A 254 -8.31 12.88 32.61
CA ARG A 254 -8.97 13.57 31.50
C ARG A 254 -8.16 13.41 30.21
N ALA A 255 -6.84 13.62 30.26
CA ALA A 255 -5.95 13.42 29.12
C ALA A 255 -5.96 11.96 28.62
N ALA A 256 -5.99 10.98 29.52
CA ALA A 256 -6.07 9.56 29.16
C ALA A 256 -7.46 9.11 28.66
N ARG A 257 -8.53 9.82 29.05
CA ARG A 257 -9.90 9.58 28.60
C ARG A 257 -10.22 10.27 27.30
N MET A 258 -9.61 11.43 27.03
CA MET A 258 -9.68 12.01 25.72
C MET A 258 -9.15 10.93 24.78
N PRO A 259 -10.01 10.35 23.91
CA PRO A 259 -9.50 9.48 22.87
C PRO A 259 -8.41 10.30 22.22
N LEU A 260 -7.17 9.77 22.16
CA LEU A 260 -6.11 10.35 21.34
C LEU A 260 -6.81 10.72 20.05
N ALA A 261 -7.09 12.02 19.88
CA ALA A 261 -8.20 12.42 19.04
C ALA A 261 -7.97 11.75 17.71
N ALA A 262 -9.01 11.07 17.24
CA ALA A 262 -8.97 10.32 16.02
C ALA A 262 -8.33 11.20 14.92
N ASP A 263 -8.45 12.53 14.98
CA ASP A 263 -7.66 13.59 14.35
C ASP A 263 -6.14 13.36 14.11
N GLY A 264 -5.41 12.51 14.82
CA GLY A 264 -4.04 12.16 14.43
C GLY A 264 -3.97 11.09 13.33
N ILE A 265 -4.89 10.12 13.39
CA ILE A 265 -4.97 8.95 12.52
C ILE A 265 -6.03 9.18 11.44
N THR A 266 -7.24 9.58 11.81
CA THR A 266 -8.32 10.03 10.93
C THR A 266 -7.91 11.22 10.07
N ARG A 267 -7.10 12.19 10.52
CA ARG A 267 -6.62 13.27 9.63
C ARG A 267 -5.52 12.81 8.66
N ARG A 268 -4.90 11.66 8.91
CA ARG A 268 -4.01 10.97 7.95
C ARG A 268 -4.78 10.04 7.00
N ILE A 269 -5.97 9.58 7.39
CA ILE A 269 -6.90 8.79 6.57
C ILE A 269 -7.87 9.71 5.78
N ALA A 270 -8.15 10.92 6.28
CA ALA A 270 -9.06 11.90 5.70
C ALA A 270 -8.74 12.31 4.26
N PRO A 271 -7.49 12.35 3.77
CA PRO A 271 -7.22 12.57 2.35
C PRO A 271 -7.85 11.49 1.46
N VAL A 272 -8.09 10.29 1.98
CA VAL A 272 -8.73 9.19 1.26
C VAL A 272 -10.26 9.30 1.29
N GLN A 273 -10.83 9.88 2.36
CA GLN A 273 -12.28 10.08 2.48
C GLN A 273 -12.77 11.37 1.81
N ALA A 274 -12.01 12.46 1.85
CA ALA A 274 -12.38 13.69 1.16
C ALA A 274 -12.40 13.55 -0.38
N LEU A 275 -11.68 12.57 -0.93
CA LEU A 275 -11.78 12.19 -2.35
C LEU A 275 -13.07 11.42 -2.69
N ARG A 276 -13.87 11.00 -1.70
CA ARG A 276 -15.17 10.34 -1.94
C ARG A 276 -16.32 11.33 -2.06
N ASP A 277 -16.18 12.53 -1.48
CA ASP A 277 -17.27 13.50 -1.42
C ASP A 277 -17.32 14.43 -2.66
N ASP A 278 -16.30 14.36 -3.54
CA ASP A 278 -16.26 15.04 -4.86
C ASP A 278 -16.72 14.11 -6.01
N GLU A 279 -17.24 12.91 -5.73
CA GLU A 279 -17.92 12.14 -6.77
C GLU A 279 -19.19 12.90 -7.19
N PRO A 280 -19.36 13.23 -8.48
CA PRO A 280 -20.58 13.87 -8.94
C PRO A 280 -21.74 12.96 -8.54
N GLU A 281 -22.81 13.52 -7.95
CA GLU A 281 -24.08 12.82 -7.78
C GLU A 281 -24.34 12.09 -9.09
N MET A 282 -24.30 10.75 -9.07
CA MET A 282 -24.60 9.94 -10.24
C MET A 282 -26.00 10.34 -10.69
N GLY A 283 -26.06 11.21 -11.71
CA GLY A 283 -27.27 11.49 -12.43
C GLY A 283 -27.88 10.16 -12.82
N GLU A 284 -29.20 10.05 -12.59
CA GLU A 284 -30.03 8.88 -12.86
C GLU A 284 -29.44 8.05 -14.01
N LEU A 285 -28.86 6.89 -13.65
CA LEU A 285 -28.24 5.96 -14.58
C LEU A 285 -29.14 5.79 -15.80
N GLU A 286 -28.65 6.20 -16.97
CA GLU A 286 -29.30 5.93 -18.25
C GLU A 286 -29.57 4.42 -18.32
N GLU A 287 -30.85 4.04 -18.28
CA GLU A 287 -31.30 2.65 -18.29
C GLU A 287 -30.80 1.96 -19.56
N TRP A 288 -29.81 1.08 -19.40
CA TRP A 288 -29.34 0.16 -20.43
C TRP A 288 -30.54 -0.54 -21.09
N CYS A 289 -30.73 -0.34 -22.40
CA CYS A 289 -31.80 -1.01 -23.13
C CYS A 289 -31.51 -2.51 -23.29
N THR A 290 -32.20 -3.34 -22.51
CA THR A 290 -32.04 -4.81 -22.49
C THR A 290 -32.52 -5.50 -23.77
N GLY A 291 -33.26 -4.80 -24.65
CA GLY A 291 -33.73 -5.35 -25.92
C GLY A 291 -32.66 -5.42 -27.02
N CYS A 292 -31.73 -4.47 -27.05
CA CYS A 292 -30.77 -4.31 -28.16
C CYS A 292 -29.30 -4.25 -27.71
N HIS A 293 -29.02 -4.21 -26.40
CA HIS A 293 -27.67 -4.10 -25.83
C HIS A 293 -26.82 -2.93 -26.37
N THR A 294 -27.44 -1.77 -26.58
CA THR A 294 -26.73 -0.53 -26.98
C THR A 294 -27.18 0.66 -26.14
N ASP A 295 -26.31 1.66 -26.01
CA ASP A 295 -26.50 2.83 -25.15
C ASP A 295 -27.45 3.83 -25.81
N HIS A 296 -28.74 3.73 -25.49
CA HIS A 296 -29.76 4.73 -25.79
C HIS A 296 -30.96 4.56 -24.86
N ALA A 297 -31.76 5.63 -24.72
CA ALA A 297 -32.94 5.62 -23.88
C ALA A 297 -33.96 4.57 -24.39
N PRO A 298 -34.71 3.89 -23.49
CA PRO A 298 -35.62 2.79 -23.87
C PRO A 298 -36.67 3.16 -24.92
N ASN A 299 -37.05 4.43 -25.02
CA ASN A 299 -38.01 4.99 -25.99
C ASN A 299 -37.42 5.29 -27.37
N GLU A 300 -36.09 5.27 -27.52
CA GLU A 300 -35.37 5.41 -28.79
C GLU A 300 -35.05 4.06 -29.42
N CYS A 301 -35.23 2.97 -28.67
CA CYS A 301 -35.04 1.62 -29.16
C CYS A 301 -36.16 1.26 -30.15
N GLY A 302 -35.86 1.37 -31.45
CA GLY A 302 -36.77 0.97 -32.54
C GLY A 302 -37.05 -0.54 -32.63
N TYR A 303 -36.65 -1.32 -31.62
CA TYR A 303 -36.88 -2.76 -31.55
C TYR A 303 -38.36 -3.06 -31.24
N ARG A 304 -39.16 -3.36 -32.27
CA ARG A 304 -40.45 -4.02 -32.10
C ARG A 304 -40.22 -5.53 -32.01
N PRO A 305 -40.44 -6.19 -30.85
CA PRO A 305 -40.46 -7.64 -30.83
C PRO A 305 -41.56 -8.12 -31.78
N GLU A 306 -41.22 -9.01 -32.70
CA GLU A 306 -42.19 -9.63 -33.60
C GLU A 306 -43.24 -10.33 -32.73
N ALA A 307 -44.50 -9.91 -32.88
CA ALA A 307 -45.62 -10.58 -32.23
C ALA A 307 -45.72 -11.98 -32.81
N GLY A 308 -45.27 -12.97 -32.04
CA GLY A 308 -45.48 -14.37 -32.36
C GLY A 308 -46.98 -14.65 -32.39
N ASP A 309 -47.48 -15.00 -33.58
CA ASP A 309 -48.84 -15.48 -33.80
C ASP A 309 -49.12 -16.71 -32.91
N ALA A 310 -50.21 -16.63 -32.15
CA ALA A 310 -50.79 -17.71 -31.36
C ALA A 310 -51.94 -18.38 -32.10
#